data_AF-A0A533MMH8-F1
#
_entry.id   AF-A0A533MMH8-F1
#
_cell.length_a   1.000
_cell.length_b   1.000
_cell.length_c   1.000
_cell.angle_alpha   90.00
_cell.angle_beta   90.00
_cell.angle_gamma   90.00
#
_symmetry.space_group_name_H-M   'P 1'
#
loop_
_entity.id
_entity.type
_entity.pdbx_description
1 polymer ?
#
loop_
_entity_poly.entity_id
_entity_poly.type
_entity_poly.pdbx_seq_one_letter_code
_entity_poly.pdbx_strand_id
1 'polypeptide(L)' 'MIDSNGRIISIGDRVKLLWNFDNKHHTGRIVGINKDRITITTSGTRMSTTDPSRITKIQKSLI' A
#
# COMPACT_ATOMS: atom_id res chain seq x y z
N MET A 1 -4.77 4.84 8.59
CA MET A 1 -3.34 5.22 8.41
C MET A 1 -3.25 6.18 7.22
N ILE A 2 -2.18 6.95 7.11
CA ILE A 2 -1.99 7.96 6.05
C ILE A 2 -0.88 7.50 5.09
N ASP A 3 -1.05 7.68 3.79
CA ASP A 3 -0.08 7.33 2.74
C ASP A 3 0.99 8.42 2.51
N SER A 4 1.89 8.21 1.55
CA SER A 4 2.96 9.15 1.17
C SER A 4 2.46 10.55 0.77
N ASN A 5 1.19 10.68 0.39
CA ASN A 5 0.59 11.90 -0.15
C ASN A 5 -0.41 12.53 0.84
N GLY A 6 -0.39 12.13 2.11
CA GLY A 6 -1.31 12.65 3.11
C GLY A 6 -2.72 12.08 3.01
N ARG A 7 -2.94 11.00 2.23
CA ARG A 7 -4.27 10.42 1.99
C ARG A 7 -4.57 9.30 2.97
N ILE A 8 -5.82 9.24 3.45
CA ILE A 8 -6.29 8.12 4.26
C ILE A 8 -6.34 6.85 3.41
N ILE A 9 -5.68 5.81 3.91
CA ILE A 9 -5.73 4.45 3.37
C ILE A 9 -6.53 3.52 4.29
N SER A 10 -7.31 2.64 3.66
CA SER A 10 -8.20 1.67 4.28
C SER A 10 -8.01 0.28 3.67
N ILE A 11 -8.45 -0.76 4.39
CA ILE A 11 -8.49 -2.12 3.85
C ILE A 11 -9.36 -2.12 2.57
N GLY A 12 -8.88 -2.79 1.53
CA GLY A 12 -9.50 -2.84 0.21
C GLY A 12 -8.98 -1.79 -0.79
N ASP A 13 -8.34 -0.71 -0.32
CA ASP A 13 -7.77 0.30 -1.21
C ASP A 13 -6.70 -0.30 -2.12
N ARG A 14 -6.70 0.12 -3.38
CA ARG A 14 -5.63 -0.20 -4.33
C ARG A 14 -4.48 0.78 -4.13
N VAL A 15 -3.28 0.26 -3.97
CA VAL A 15 -2.09 1.05 -3.65
C VAL A 15 -0.87 0.59 -4.44
N LYS A 16 0.13 1.45 -4.53
CA LYS A 16 1.48 1.15 -4.98
C LYS A 16 2.41 1.13 -3.76
N LEU A 17 3.16 0.06 -3.58
CA LEU A 17 4.16 -0.10 -2.52
C LEU A 17 5.56 -0.08 -3.13
N LEU A 18 6.45 0.80 -2.65
CA LEU A 18 7.88 0.66 -2.87
C LEU A 18 8.46 -0.37 -1.88
N TRP A 19 8.70 -1.60 -2.35
CA TRP A 19 9.07 -2.70 -1.46
C TRP A 19 10.58 -2.71 -1.16
N ASN A 20 10.95 -2.86 0.11
CA ASN A 20 12.35 -2.72 0.56
C ASN A 20 13.26 -3.84 0.05
N PHE A 21 12.72 -5.02 -0.23
CA PHE A 21 13.51 -6.19 -0.59
C PHE A 21 14.11 -6.06 -2.00
N ASP A 22 13.33 -5.56 -2.97
CA ASP A 22 13.77 -5.42 -4.36
C ASP A 22 13.84 -3.97 -4.86
N ASN A 23 13.51 -3.00 -4.01
CA ASN A 23 13.40 -1.58 -4.35
C ASN A 23 12.50 -1.31 -5.57
N LYS A 24 11.53 -2.19 -5.84
CA LYS A 24 10.59 -2.03 -6.93
C LYS A 24 9.21 -1.66 -6.41
N HIS A 25 8.43 -1.10 -7.32
CA HIS A 25 7.06 -0.78 -7.03
C HIS A 25 6.14 -1.95 -7.35
N HIS A 26 5.35 -2.35 -6.36
CA HIS A 26 4.35 -3.40 -6.49
C HIS A 26 2.96 -2.82 -6.31
N THR A 27 2.05 -3.15 -7.22
CA THR A 27 0.66 -2.70 -7.14
C THR A 27 -0.19 -3.81 -6.52
N GLY A 28 -0.94 -3.45 -5.49
CA GLY A 28 -1.75 -4.41 -4.74
C GLY A 28 -2.97 -3.79 -4.08
N ARG A 29 -3.67 -4.60 -3.30
CA ARG A 29 -4.74 -4.15 -2.41
C ARG A 29 -4.31 -4.27 -0.97
N ILE A 30 -4.69 -3.30 -0.14
CA ILE A 30 -4.52 -3.40 1.30
C ILE A 30 -5.41 -4.52 1.84
N VAL A 31 -4.81 -5.46 2.55
CA VAL A 31 -5.50 -6.58 3.21
C VAL A 31 -5.36 -6.55 4.74
N GLY A 32 -4.56 -5.63 5.28
CA GLY A 32 -4.44 -5.43 6.72
C GLY A 32 -3.72 -4.13 7.07
N ILE A 33 -4.21 -3.46 8.12
CA ILE A 33 -3.59 -2.27 8.72
C ILE A 33 -3.56 -2.52 10.23
N ASN A 34 -2.36 -2.64 10.79
CA ASN A 34 -2.10 -2.62 12.23
C ASN A 34 -1.42 -1.30 12.59
N LYS A 35 -1.20 -1.05 13.89
CA LYS A 35 -0.69 0.22 14.43
C LYS A 35 0.51 0.80 13.66
N ASP A 36 1.44 -0.06 13.26
CA ASP A 36 2.71 0.27 12.62
C ASP A 36 2.97 -0.53 11.34
N ARG A 37 2.01 -1.33 10.86
CA ARG A 37 2.24 -2.25 9.73
C ARG A 37 1.09 -2.24 8.74
N ILE A 38 1.41 -2.06 7.47
CA ILE A 38 0.50 -2.20 6.34
C ILE A 38 0.83 -3.49 5.62
N THR A 39 -0.18 -4.28 5.28
CA THR A 39 -0.03 -5.48 4.44
C THR A 39 -0.85 -5.33 3.19
N ILE A 40 -0.23 -5.57 2.04
CA ILE A 40 -0.86 -5.61 0.73
C ILE A 40 -0.78 -7.01 0.13
N THR A 41 -1.67 -7.32 -0.80
CA THR A 41 -1.56 -8.48 -1.67
C THR A 41 -1.31 -8.04 -3.10
N THR A 42 -0.27 -8.59 -3.72
CA THR A 42 0.23 -8.31 -5.07
C THR A 42 0.32 -9.63 -5.84
N SER A 43 -0.57 -9.84 -6.83
CA SER A 43 -0.56 -11.05 -7.70
C SER A 43 -0.37 -12.39 -6.97
N GLY A 44 -0.99 -12.55 -5.79
CA GLY A 44 -0.91 -13.78 -4.98
C GLY A 44 0.14 -13.76 -3.86
N THR A 45 1.06 -12.80 -3.85
CA THR A 45 2.06 -12.64 -2.78
C THR A 45 1.57 -11.60 -1.77
N ARG A 46 1.81 -11.84 -0.47
CA ARG A 46 1.60 -10.85 0.58
C ARG A 46 2.89 -10.09 0.84
N MET A 47 2.80 -8.77 0.85
CA MET A 47 3.92 -7.88 1.15
C MET A 47 3.52 -6.95 2.28
N SER A 48 4.43 -6.72 3.22
CA SER A 48 4.19 -5.82 4.35
C SER A 48 5.28 -4.76 4.44
N THR A 49 4.90 -3.57 4.90
CA THR A 49 5.81 -2.49 5.26
C THR A 49 5.40 -1.91 6.60
N THR A 50 6.39 -1.44 7.37
CA THR A 50 6.17 -0.61 8.56
C THR A 50 6.33 0.88 8.28
N ASP A 51 6.76 1.23 7.07
CA ASP A 51 6.96 2.60 6.62
C ASP A 51 5.80 3.01 5.69
N PRO A 52 4.83 3.81 6.19
CA PRO A 52 3.69 4.26 5.40
C PRO A 52 4.07 5.22 4.27
N SER A 53 5.23 5.87 4.32
CA SER A 53 5.72 6.77 3.26
C SER A 53 6.03 6.03 1.96
N ARG A 54 6.11 4.70 2.01
CA ARG A 54 6.32 3.82 0.85
C ARG A 54 5.04 3.35 0.18
N ILE A 55 3.89 3.73 0.74
CA ILE A 55 2.58 3.42 0.20
C ILE A 55 2.02 4.66 -0.47
N THR A 56 1.52 4.50 -1.69
CA THR A 56 0.79 5.54 -2.41
C THR A 56 -0.56 5.01 -2.85
N LYS A 57 -1.65 5.66 -2.45
CA LYS A 57 -3.02 5.29 -2.82
C LYS A 57 -3.29 5.62 -4.29
N ILE A 58 -3.76 4.62 -5.03
CA ILE A 58 -4.15 4.76 -6.44
C ILE A 58 -5.61 5.23 -6.46
N GLN A 59 -5.85 6.48 -6.85
CA GLN A 59 -7.20 6.95 -7.14
C GLN A 59 -7.69 6.31 -8.44
N LYS A 60 -8.94 5.83 -8.45
CA LYS A 60 -9.66 5.71 -9.72
C LYS A 60 -9.94 7.14 -10.19
N SER A 61 -9.41 7.50 -11.36
CA SER A 61 -9.95 8.63 -12.09
C SER A 61 -11.38 8.26 -12.47
N LEU A 62 -12.37 8.95 -11.91
CA LEU A 62 -13.71 8.96 -12.47
C LEU A 62 -13.60 9.85 -13.71
N ILE A 63 -13.51 9.21 -14.87
CA ILE A 63 -13.67 9.83 -16.18
C ILE A 63 -15.10 9.51 -16.63
#